data_AF-A0A433IP28-F1
#
_entry.id   AF-A0A433IP28-F1
#
_cell.length_a   1.000
_cell.length_b   1.000
_cell.length_c   1.000
_cell.angle_alpha   90.00
_cell.angle_beta   90.00
_cell.angle_gamma   90.00
#
_symmetry.space_group_name_H-M   'P 1'
#
loop_
_entity.id
_entity.type
_entity.pdbx_description
1 polymer ?
#
loop_
_entity_poly.entity_id
_entity_poly.type
_entity_poly.pdbx_seq_one_letter_code
_entity_poly.pdbx_strand_id
1 'polypeptide(L)'
;AWARAHVPAEADAVWLDPARRQVGGGGSARVFDPEAFSPPLSVVTDIAATGVPLGVKLGPGLPHEAVPAGAEAEWVSVDGDVVEAALWFNAAARPGVRRAARVMTVRGGETTTAQLVSGADFGDSPEVEAVGEEGMAGLVGAVLHEPDGAVIRAGLVTDLAASWPVPTRQLDPHLAYLVAPEPVHDGLARAHRIEAVHGFHLASLRRWAKETGVGRLDVKKRGIRETPEEVRRAVLGGAKPGRRGGAGRHATLVLARVGRSRFALEVTPLD
;
A
#
# COMPACT_ATOMS: atom_id res chain seq x y z
N ALA A 1 0.60 3.56 -36.73
CA ALA A 1 0.78 4.79 -37.53
C ALA A 1 1.31 5.95 -36.68
N TRP A 2 0.75 6.20 -35.50
CA TRP A 2 1.19 7.25 -34.57
C TRP A 2 2.68 7.14 -34.20
N ALA A 3 3.13 5.93 -33.80
CA ALA A 3 4.52 5.66 -33.40
C ALA A 3 5.53 6.07 -34.49
N ARG A 4 5.30 5.64 -35.74
CA ARG A 4 6.18 5.96 -36.88
C ARG A 4 6.26 7.45 -37.20
N ALA A 5 5.24 8.23 -36.83
CA ALA A 5 5.19 9.67 -37.10
C ALA A 5 5.81 10.52 -35.98
N HIS A 6 5.95 9.97 -34.76
CA HIS A 6 6.35 10.75 -33.57
C HIS A 6 7.58 10.20 -32.84
N VAL A 7 7.96 8.93 -33.07
CA VAL A 7 9.18 8.34 -32.53
C VAL A 7 10.32 8.57 -33.55
N PRO A 8 11.36 9.34 -33.20
CA PRO A 8 12.52 9.52 -34.07
C PRO A 8 13.17 8.18 -34.40
N ALA A 9 13.59 7.98 -35.66
CA ALA A 9 14.23 6.74 -36.10
C ALA A 9 15.54 6.41 -35.35
N GLU A 10 16.17 7.42 -34.74
CA GLU A 10 17.45 7.33 -34.04
C GLU A 10 17.31 7.27 -32.50
N ALA A 11 16.08 7.22 -31.96
CA ALA A 11 15.90 7.20 -30.51
C ALA A 11 16.29 5.85 -29.90
N ASP A 12 17.22 5.85 -28.94
CA ASP A 12 17.62 4.65 -28.19
C ASP A 12 16.49 4.12 -27.28
N ALA A 13 15.61 5.01 -26.82
CA ALA A 13 14.46 4.69 -25.98
C ALA A 13 13.37 5.76 -26.10
N VAL A 14 12.15 5.41 -25.69
CA VAL A 14 11.00 6.31 -25.63
C VAL A 14 10.50 6.39 -24.18
N TRP A 15 10.17 7.60 -23.74
CA TRP A 15 9.47 7.83 -22.47
C TRP A 15 8.17 8.57 -22.74
N LEU A 16 7.07 8.08 -22.16
CA LEU A 16 5.76 8.70 -22.27
C LEU A 16 5.23 9.06 -20.89
N ASP A 17 4.67 10.26 -20.77
CA ASP A 17 3.91 10.71 -19.60
C ASP A 17 2.51 11.15 -20.05
N PRO A 18 1.59 10.20 -20.31
CA PRO A 18 0.30 10.52 -20.88
C PRO A 18 -0.55 11.33 -19.91
N ALA A 19 -1.00 12.50 -20.34
CA ALA A 19 -1.96 13.29 -19.58
C ALA A 19 -3.36 12.65 -19.68
N ARG A 20 -4.10 12.63 -18.57
CA ARG A 20 -5.51 12.24 -18.58
C ARG A 20 -6.35 13.37 -19.17
N ARG A 21 -7.05 13.13 -20.28
CA ARG A 21 -7.94 14.15 -20.87
C ARG A 21 -9.12 14.37 -19.93
N GLN A 22 -9.32 15.62 -19.48
CA GLN A 22 -10.57 15.99 -18.80
C GLN A 22 -11.66 16.20 -19.85
N VAL A 23 -12.54 15.21 -20.01
CA VAL A 23 -13.78 15.40 -20.76
C VAL A 23 -14.76 16.09 -19.81
N GLY A 24 -15.19 17.30 -20.14
CA GLY A 24 -16.00 18.15 -19.25
C GLY A 24 -17.31 17.51 -18.79
N GLY A 25 -17.66 17.71 -17.52
CA GLY A 25 -18.93 17.30 -16.93
C GLY A 25 -18.77 16.83 -15.48
N GLY A 26 -19.26 17.63 -14.52
CA GLY A 26 -19.21 17.30 -13.10
C GLY A 26 -19.96 16.00 -12.78
N GLY A 27 -19.27 15.06 -12.15
CA GLY A 27 -19.85 13.81 -11.68
C GLY A 27 -18.77 12.78 -11.37
N SER A 28 -18.67 12.40 -10.09
CA SER A 28 -17.74 11.38 -9.59
C SER A 28 -18.02 10.00 -10.21
N ALA A 29 -17.39 9.70 -11.35
CA ALA A 29 -17.15 8.34 -11.81
C ALA A 29 -15.64 8.18 -12.08
N ARG A 30 -14.92 7.65 -11.09
CA ARG A 30 -13.47 7.35 -11.12
C ARG A 30 -13.17 6.09 -11.94
N VAL A 31 -13.86 5.87 -13.06
CA VAL A 31 -13.57 4.73 -13.94
C VAL A 31 -12.23 5.00 -14.61
N PHE A 32 -11.30 4.05 -14.47
CA PHE A 32 -10.06 4.06 -15.23
C PHE A 32 -10.41 3.70 -16.68
N ASP A 33 -10.16 4.62 -17.60
CA ASP A 33 -10.33 4.40 -19.03
C ASP A 33 -8.95 4.52 -19.69
N PRO A 34 -8.37 3.40 -20.18
CA PRO A 34 -7.05 3.40 -20.83
C PRO A 34 -7.01 4.27 -22.09
N GLU A 35 -8.16 4.56 -22.69
CA GLU A 35 -8.23 5.36 -23.92
C GLU A 35 -8.44 6.87 -23.65
N ALA A 36 -8.78 7.24 -22.41
CA ALA A 36 -8.88 8.63 -21.98
C ALA A 36 -7.52 9.32 -21.81
N PHE A 37 -6.41 8.58 -21.88
CA PHE A 37 -5.06 9.12 -21.87
C PHE A 37 -4.71 9.79 -23.21
N SER A 38 -3.72 10.67 -23.18
CA SER A 38 -3.16 11.30 -24.38
C SER A 38 -1.63 11.23 -24.32
N PRO A 39 -0.98 10.33 -25.07
CA PRO A 39 -1.60 9.34 -25.97
C PRO A 39 -2.37 8.24 -25.21
N PRO A 40 -3.38 7.59 -25.83
CA PRO A 40 -4.06 6.41 -25.28
C PRO A 40 -3.11 5.25 -24.98
N LEU A 41 -3.50 4.34 -24.08
CA LEU A 41 -2.69 3.16 -23.77
C LEU A 41 -2.58 2.20 -24.96
N SER A 42 -3.59 2.15 -25.84
CA SER A 42 -3.48 1.45 -27.13
C SER A 42 -2.30 1.94 -27.99
N VAL A 43 -2.05 3.26 -28.01
CA VAL A 43 -0.91 3.85 -28.71
C VAL A 43 0.41 3.49 -28.04
N VAL A 44 0.44 3.42 -26.69
CA VAL A 44 1.61 2.91 -25.94
C VAL A 44 1.95 1.49 -26.40
N THR A 45 0.96 0.59 -26.47
CA THR A 45 1.18 -0.79 -26.90
C THR A 45 1.63 -0.89 -28.36
N ASP A 46 1.12 -0.03 -29.25
CA ASP A 46 1.57 0.05 -30.64
C ASP A 46 3.04 0.48 -30.75
N ILE A 47 3.51 1.40 -29.90
CA ILE A 47 4.91 1.81 -29.84
C ILE A 47 5.75 0.66 -29.30
N ALA A 48 5.33 0.03 -28.20
CA ALA A 48 6.03 -1.11 -27.63
C ALA A 48 6.21 -2.24 -28.66
N ALA A 49 5.20 -2.51 -29.50
CA ALA A 49 5.24 -3.53 -30.54
C ALA A 49 6.30 -3.29 -31.64
N THR A 50 6.89 -2.09 -31.71
CA THR A 50 8.03 -1.82 -32.60
C THR A 50 9.36 -2.39 -32.09
N GLY A 51 9.41 -2.84 -30.83
CA GLY A 51 10.62 -3.33 -30.17
C GLY A 51 11.48 -2.24 -29.51
N VAL A 52 11.12 -0.97 -29.66
CA VAL A 52 11.84 0.14 -29.01
C VAL A 52 11.77 0.02 -27.48
N PRO A 53 12.88 0.21 -26.74
CA PRO A 53 12.84 0.33 -25.29
C PRO A 53 11.89 1.46 -24.89
N LEU A 54 10.90 1.16 -24.05
CA LEU A 54 9.81 2.09 -23.74
C LEU A 54 9.50 2.09 -22.25
N GLY A 55 9.44 3.28 -21.66
CA GLY A 55 8.88 3.52 -20.33
C GLY A 55 7.66 4.43 -20.40
N VAL A 56 6.66 4.17 -19.57
CA VAL A 56 5.44 4.98 -19.49
C VAL A 56 5.10 5.27 -18.04
N LYS A 57 5.03 6.55 -17.69
CA LYS A 57 4.54 6.99 -16.38
C LYS A 57 3.03 7.08 -16.38
N LEU A 58 2.40 6.53 -15.35
CA LEU A 58 0.97 6.55 -15.12
C LEU A 58 0.69 6.93 -13.66
N GLY A 59 -0.57 7.25 -13.37
CA GLY A 59 -0.98 7.54 -12.01
C GLY A 59 -0.88 6.30 -11.10
N PRO A 60 -0.65 6.47 -9.79
CA PRO A 60 -0.53 5.36 -8.83
C PRO A 60 -1.80 4.49 -8.78
N GLY A 61 -2.92 5.06 -9.26
CA GLY A 61 -4.24 4.47 -9.44
C GLY A 61 -4.37 3.39 -10.53
N LEU A 62 -3.33 3.08 -11.31
CA LEU A 62 -3.36 2.06 -12.38
C LEU A 62 -3.94 0.72 -11.87
N PRO A 63 -5.04 0.21 -12.46
CA PRO A 63 -5.56 -1.10 -12.12
C PRO A 63 -4.74 -2.22 -12.78
N HIS A 64 -4.70 -3.41 -12.15
CA HIS A 64 -3.87 -4.54 -12.58
C HIS A 64 -4.26 -5.05 -13.97
N GLU A 65 -5.56 -5.10 -14.25
CA GLU A 65 -6.12 -5.53 -15.54
C GLU A 65 -5.77 -4.61 -16.71
N ALA A 66 -5.33 -3.38 -16.43
CA ALA A 66 -4.87 -2.45 -17.46
C ALA A 66 -3.38 -2.63 -17.81
N VAL A 67 -2.64 -3.45 -17.06
CA VAL A 67 -1.22 -3.68 -17.30
C VAL A 67 -1.04 -4.67 -18.46
N PRO A 68 -0.44 -4.28 -19.61
CA PRO A 68 -0.23 -5.19 -20.72
C PRO A 68 0.64 -6.40 -20.33
N ALA A 69 0.37 -7.56 -20.92
CA ALA A 69 1.07 -8.82 -20.59
C ALA A 69 2.58 -8.75 -20.83
N GLY A 70 3.03 -7.99 -21.84
CA GLY A 70 4.45 -7.81 -22.17
C GLY A 70 5.16 -6.70 -21.40
N ALA A 71 4.51 -6.11 -20.39
CA ALA A 71 5.09 -5.02 -19.59
C ALA A 71 5.56 -5.54 -18.23
N GLU A 72 6.65 -4.98 -17.74
CA GLU A 72 6.91 -4.90 -16.31
C GLU A 72 6.16 -3.70 -15.74
N ALA A 73 5.49 -3.87 -14.60
CA ALA A 73 4.84 -2.77 -13.88
C ALA A 73 5.52 -2.50 -12.53
N GLU A 74 5.96 -1.26 -12.31
CA GLU A 74 6.59 -0.81 -11.07
C GLU A 74 5.73 0.27 -10.39
N TRP A 75 5.42 0.10 -9.11
CA TRP A 75 4.85 1.16 -8.27
C TRP A 75 5.94 1.78 -7.40
N VAL A 76 5.99 3.11 -7.35
CA VAL A 76 6.99 3.85 -6.59
C VAL A 76 6.32 4.62 -5.46
N SER A 77 6.85 4.48 -4.26
CA SER A 77 6.52 5.32 -3.12
C SER A 77 7.70 6.17 -2.68
N VAL A 78 7.42 7.40 -2.24
CA VAL A 78 8.34 8.30 -1.57
C VAL A 78 7.74 8.69 -0.23
N ASP A 79 8.46 8.44 0.87
CA ASP A 79 8.05 8.76 2.24
C ASP A 79 6.65 8.24 2.65
N GLY A 80 6.25 7.10 2.07
CA GLY A 80 4.98 6.44 2.35
C GLY A 80 3.82 6.86 1.45
N ASP A 81 4.03 7.81 0.53
CA ASP A 81 3.07 8.20 -0.49
C ASP A 81 3.40 7.50 -1.81
N VAL A 82 2.44 6.80 -2.41
CA VAL A 82 2.61 6.19 -3.74
C VAL A 82 2.47 7.28 -4.78
N VAL A 83 3.57 7.63 -5.44
CA VAL A 83 3.63 8.81 -6.31
C VAL A 83 3.29 8.45 -7.76
N GLU A 84 3.65 7.26 -8.22
CA GLU A 84 3.43 6.84 -9.62
C GLU A 84 3.37 5.32 -9.79
N ALA A 85 2.87 4.93 -10.97
CA ALA A 85 3.08 3.61 -11.54
C ALA A 85 3.82 3.78 -12.87
N ALA A 86 4.80 2.93 -13.15
CA ALA A 86 5.54 2.92 -14.40
C ALA A 86 5.33 1.58 -15.12
N LEU A 87 5.17 1.63 -16.43
CA LEU A 87 5.21 0.46 -17.31
C LEU A 87 6.50 0.47 -18.10
N TRP A 88 7.22 -0.65 -18.08
CA TRP A 88 8.46 -0.83 -18.82
C TRP A 88 8.29 -1.94 -19.85
N PHE A 89 8.80 -1.72 -21.06
CA PHE A 89 8.69 -2.66 -22.18
C PHE A 89 10.04 -2.90 -22.83
N ASN A 90 10.16 -4.04 -23.52
CA ASN A 90 11.33 -4.43 -24.31
C ASN A 90 12.61 -4.34 -23.47
N ALA A 91 13.71 -3.79 -23.99
CA ALA A 91 14.96 -3.72 -23.26
C ALA A 91 14.94 -2.77 -22.04
N ALA A 92 13.87 -1.97 -21.86
CA ALA A 92 13.66 -1.18 -20.65
C ALA A 92 13.05 -2.01 -19.50
N ALA A 93 12.38 -3.12 -19.81
CA ALA A 93 11.88 -4.06 -18.82
C ALA A 93 13.00 -5.00 -18.35
N ARG A 94 13.03 -5.30 -17.06
CA ARG A 94 13.99 -6.24 -16.48
C ARG A 94 13.59 -7.67 -16.83
N PRO A 95 14.55 -8.52 -17.25
CA PRO A 95 14.26 -9.92 -17.54
C PRO A 95 13.62 -10.63 -16.34
N GLY A 96 12.48 -11.28 -16.58
CA GLY A 96 11.79 -12.08 -15.55
C GLY A 96 11.02 -11.28 -14.49
N VAL A 97 10.89 -9.96 -14.63
CA VAL A 97 10.10 -9.13 -13.71
C VAL A 97 8.77 -8.76 -14.35
N ARG A 98 7.68 -9.10 -13.66
CA ARG A 98 6.31 -8.75 -14.05
C ARG A 98 5.77 -7.62 -13.20
N ARG A 99 6.05 -7.65 -11.89
CA ARG A 99 5.56 -6.70 -10.89
C ARG A 99 6.71 -6.25 -10.01
N ALA A 100 6.74 -4.96 -9.67
CA ALA A 100 7.75 -4.39 -8.81
C ALA A 100 7.15 -3.33 -7.88
N ALA A 101 7.69 -3.24 -6.68
CA ALA A 101 7.49 -2.13 -5.76
C ALA A 101 8.85 -1.53 -5.42
N ARG A 102 8.91 -0.20 -5.45
CA ARG A 102 10.07 0.58 -5.03
C ARG A 102 9.63 1.56 -3.94
N VAL A 103 10.29 1.50 -2.79
CA VAL A 103 10.01 2.38 -1.66
C VAL A 103 11.24 3.22 -1.41
N MET A 104 11.08 4.53 -1.51
CA MET A 104 12.11 5.52 -1.26
C MET A 104 11.77 6.27 0.02
N THR A 105 12.75 6.45 0.90
CA THR A 105 12.59 7.25 2.13
C THR A 105 13.68 8.30 2.17
N VAL A 106 13.28 9.57 2.34
CA VAL A 106 14.16 10.73 2.39
C VAL A 106 14.20 11.25 3.83
N ARG A 107 15.34 11.07 4.51
CA ARG A 107 15.52 11.55 5.90
C ARG A 107 16.87 12.24 6.03
N GLY A 108 16.88 13.44 6.61
CA GLY A 108 18.12 14.19 6.87
C GLY A 108 18.93 14.56 5.61
N GLY A 109 18.30 14.58 4.43
CA GLY A 109 18.98 14.79 3.15
C GLY A 109 19.53 13.51 2.50
N GLU A 110 19.43 12.37 3.17
CA GLU A 110 19.80 11.06 2.61
C GLU A 110 18.56 10.36 2.05
N THR A 111 18.73 9.65 0.93
CA THR A 111 17.69 8.83 0.31
C THR A 111 18.07 7.36 0.45
N THR A 112 17.19 6.59 1.09
CA THR A 112 17.26 5.12 1.11
C THR A 112 16.25 4.55 0.12
N THR A 113 16.52 3.36 -0.41
CA THR A 113 15.62 2.69 -1.34
C THR A 113 15.56 1.20 -1.04
N ALA A 114 14.34 0.69 -0.92
CA ALA A 114 14.04 -0.74 -0.86
C ALA A 114 13.22 -1.15 -2.09
N GLN A 115 13.38 -2.40 -2.52
CA GLN A 115 12.69 -2.92 -3.69
C GLN A 115 12.30 -4.38 -3.51
N LEU A 116 11.09 -4.71 -3.98
CA LEU A 116 10.61 -6.08 -4.16
C LEU A 116 10.16 -6.28 -5.61
N VAL A 117 10.49 -7.43 -6.18
CA VAL A 117 10.12 -7.81 -7.54
C VAL A 117 9.53 -9.21 -7.56
N SER A 118 8.63 -9.47 -8.51
CA SER A 118 8.05 -10.80 -8.76
C SER A 118 7.91 -11.03 -10.26
N GLY A 119 8.23 -12.25 -10.70
CA GLY A 119 7.99 -12.70 -12.07
C GLY A 119 6.58 -13.26 -12.29
N ALA A 120 5.83 -13.53 -11.22
CA ALA A 120 4.46 -14.02 -11.29
C ALA A 120 3.49 -12.90 -11.73
N ASP A 121 2.42 -13.29 -12.44
CA ASP A 121 1.37 -12.35 -12.83
C ASP A 121 0.51 -11.92 -11.63
N PHE A 122 -0.35 -10.93 -11.84
CA PHE A 122 -1.28 -10.47 -10.82
C PHE A 122 -2.25 -11.58 -10.45
N GLY A 123 -2.29 -11.94 -9.16
CA GLY A 123 -3.12 -13.03 -8.65
C GLY A 123 -2.36 -14.35 -8.43
N ASP A 124 -1.16 -14.49 -8.99
CA ASP A 124 -0.33 -15.69 -8.88
C ASP A 124 0.77 -15.56 -7.81
N SER A 125 0.51 -14.75 -6.78
CA SER A 125 1.43 -14.60 -5.65
C SER A 125 1.42 -15.85 -4.75
N PRO A 126 2.49 -16.11 -3.97
CA PRO A 126 2.52 -17.20 -3.00
C PRO A 126 1.33 -17.15 -2.05
N GLU A 127 0.78 -18.33 -1.72
CA GLU A 127 -0.22 -18.45 -0.67
C GLU A 127 0.43 -18.26 0.70
N VAL A 128 -0.16 -17.40 1.52
CA VAL A 128 0.29 -17.13 2.89
C VAL A 128 -0.90 -17.26 3.82
N GLU A 129 -0.77 -18.14 4.81
CA GLU A 129 -1.82 -18.42 5.79
C GLU A 129 -2.26 -17.14 6.51
N ALA A 130 -3.56 -17.02 6.76
CA ALA A 130 -4.11 -15.95 7.57
C ALA A 130 -4.19 -16.36 9.05
N VAL A 131 -3.94 -15.42 9.95
CA VAL A 131 -4.19 -15.59 11.38
C VAL A 131 -5.66 -15.91 11.65
N GLY A 132 -6.57 -15.21 10.98
CA GLY A 132 -8.02 -15.39 11.15
C GLY A 132 -8.53 -14.97 12.53
N GLU A 133 -9.84 -15.09 12.75
CA GLU A 133 -10.48 -14.65 14.00
C GLU A 133 -9.96 -15.38 15.24
N GLU A 134 -9.77 -16.69 15.13
CA GLU A 134 -9.37 -17.57 16.23
C GLU A 134 -7.93 -17.27 16.70
N GLY A 135 -7.05 -16.84 15.79
CA GLY A 135 -5.66 -16.52 16.10
C GLY A 135 -5.46 -15.14 16.75
N MET A 136 -6.47 -14.26 16.73
CA MET A 136 -6.32 -12.86 17.17
C MET A 136 -5.89 -12.71 18.63
N ALA A 137 -6.38 -13.57 19.53
CA ALA A 137 -6.03 -13.50 20.95
C ALA A 137 -4.54 -13.84 21.21
N GLY A 138 -3.92 -14.63 20.34
CA GLY A 138 -2.52 -15.06 20.44
C GLY A 138 -1.51 -14.08 19.84
N LEU A 139 -1.94 -12.89 19.39
CA LEU A 139 -1.06 -11.93 18.73
C LEU A 139 -0.33 -10.97 19.67
N VAL A 140 -0.66 -10.96 20.96
CA VAL A 140 0.03 -10.10 21.93
C VAL A 140 1.52 -10.46 21.98
N GLY A 141 2.37 -9.45 21.83
CA GLY A 141 3.84 -9.60 21.74
C GLY A 141 4.36 -9.83 20.32
N ALA A 142 3.51 -10.25 19.37
CA ALA A 142 3.90 -10.37 17.97
C ALA A 142 4.06 -8.99 17.31
N VAL A 143 4.59 -8.98 16.09
CA VAL A 143 4.80 -7.77 15.31
C VAL A 143 3.79 -7.71 14.18
N LEU A 144 3.05 -6.61 14.14
CA LEU A 144 2.20 -6.22 13.02
C LEU A 144 3.02 -5.39 12.03
N HIS A 145 3.13 -5.87 10.82
CA HIS A 145 3.75 -5.15 9.72
C HIS A 145 2.69 -4.52 8.82
N GLU A 146 2.88 -3.23 8.53
CA GLU A 146 2.12 -2.46 7.56
C GLU A 146 2.95 -2.30 6.29
N PRO A 147 2.72 -3.13 5.25
CA PRO A 147 3.37 -2.96 3.96
C PRO A 147 3.13 -1.57 3.39
N ASP A 148 4.15 -1.06 2.71
CA ASP A 148 4.10 0.23 2.02
C ASP A 148 3.02 0.24 0.93
N GLY A 149 2.51 1.42 0.63
CA GLY A 149 1.51 1.60 -0.43
C GLY A 149 1.97 1.03 -1.77
N ALA A 150 3.25 1.15 -2.14
CA ALA A 150 3.78 0.60 -3.39
C ALA A 150 3.72 -0.93 -3.40
N VAL A 151 4.06 -1.59 -2.30
CA VAL A 151 3.96 -3.05 -2.16
C VAL A 151 2.50 -3.50 -2.31
N ILE A 152 1.58 -2.77 -1.69
CA ILE A 152 0.14 -3.07 -1.77
C ILE A 152 -0.37 -2.89 -3.21
N ARG A 153 -0.03 -1.76 -3.85
CA ARG A 153 -0.49 -1.44 -5.21
C ARG A 153 0.11 -2.38 -6.26
N ALA A 154 1.33 -2.88 -6.06
CA ALA A 154 1.94 -3.90 -6.90
C ALA A 154 1.39 -5.33 -6.67
N GLY A 155 0.54 -5.53 -5.66
CA GLY A 155 0.00 -6.84 -5.30
C GLY A 155 1.05 -7.77 -4.68
N LEU A 156 2.11 -7.23 -4.08
CA LEU A 156 3.27 -7.99 -3.59
C LEU A 156 3.21 -8.30 -2.08
N VAL A 157 2.04 -8.21 -1.45
CA VAL A 157 1.92 -8.38 0.01
C VAL A 157 2.33 -9.79 0.45
N THR A 158 1.87 -10.83 -0.26
CA THR A 158 2.25 -12.21 0.08
C THR A 158 3.62 -12.61 -0.48
N ASP A 159 4.06 -12.00 -1.60
CA ASP A 159 5.46 -12.08 -2.05
C ASP A 159 6.41 -11.53 -0.96
N LEU A 160 6.05 -10.41 -0.32
CA LEU A 160 6.82 -9.81 0.77
C LEU A 160 6.91 -10.77 1.96
N ALA A 161 5.78 -11.31 2.42
CA ALA A 161 5.75 -12.27 3.52
C ALA A 161 6.59 -13.52 3.22
N ALA A 162 6.51 -14.05 1.99
CA ALA A 162 7.29 -15.21 1.57
C ALA A 162 8.80 -14.91 1.42
N SER A 163 9.17 -13.64 1.21
CA SER A 163 10.58 -13.22 1.13
C SER A 163 11.28 -13.19 2.49
N TRP A 164 10.53 -13.14 3.58
CA TRP A 164 11.09 -13.03 4.93
C TRP A 164 11.58 -14.39 5.45
N PRO A 165 12.70 -14.41 6.20
CA PRO A 165 13.25 -15.64 6.76
C PRO A 165 12.49 -16.14 8.01
N VAL A 166 11.47 -15.41 8.45
CA VAL A 166 10.66 -15.73 9.64
C VAL A 166 9.25 -16.15 9.24
N PRO A 167 8.61 -17.06 10.00
CA PRO A 167 7.22 -17.41 9.77
C PRO A 167 6.33 -16.17 9.79
N THR A 168 5.69 -15.89 8.66
CA THR A 168 4.89 -14.68 8.47
C THR A 168 3.52 -15.08 7.97
N ARG A 169 2.48 -14.49 8.58
CA ARG A 169 1.08 -14.73 8.22
C ARG A 169 0.42 -13.43 7.81
N GLN A 170 -0.64 -13.51 7.02
CA GLN A 170 -1.53 -12.37 6.84
C GLN A 170 -2.38 -12.20 8.09
N LEU A 171 -2.72 -10.97 8.47
CA LEU A 171 -3.72 -10.76 9.53
C LEU A 171 -5.09 -11.32 9.08
N ASP A 172 -5.45 -11.00 7.83
CA ASP A 172 -6.63 -11.47 7.11
C ASP A 172 -6.32 -11.35 5.60
N PRO A 173 -6.79 -12.26 4.72
CA PRO A 173 -6.44 -12.25 3.29
C PRO A 173 -6.84 -10.96 2.56
N HIS A 174 -7.81 -10.21 3.09
CA HIS A 174 -8.28 -8.95 2.49
C HIS A 174 -7.69 -7.72 3.16
N LEU A 175 -6.87 -7.90 4.19
CA LEU A 175 -6.18 -6.83 4.88
C LEU A 175 -4.71 -6.94 4.56
N ALA A 176 -4.17 -5.94 3.88
CA ALA A 176 -2.72 -5.82 3.65
C ALA A 176 -1.98 -5.48 4.96
N TYR A 177 -1.98 -6.42 5.90
CA TYR A 177 -1.25 -6.44 7.14
C TYR A 177 -0.63 -7.83 7.29
N LEU A 178 0.65 -7.85 7.61
CA LEU A 178 1.39 -9.07 7.90
C LEU A 178 1.65 -9.16 9.40
N VAL A 179 1.79 -10.37 9.90
CA VAL A 179 2.09 -10.66 11.30
C VAL A 179 3.25 -11.64 11.36
N ALA A 180 4.29 -11.26 12.09
CA ALA A 180 5.47 -12.07 12.34
C ALA A 180 5.75 -12.17 13.85
N PRO A 181 6.41 -13.24 14.33
CA PRO A 181 6.75 -13.38 15.74
C PRO A 181 7.80 -12.34 16.18
N GLU A 182 8.67 -11.92 15.27
CA GLU A 182 9.79 -11.01 15.51
C GLU A 182 9.78 -9.88 14.45
N PRO A 183 10.40 -8.73 14.74
CA PRO A 183 10.46 -7.64 13.77
C PRO A 183 11.34 -8.01 12.58
N VAL A 184 10.87 -7.61 11.41
CA VAL A 184 11.61 -7.66 10.14
C VAL A 184 11.77 -6.23 9.65
N HIS A 185 13.00 -5.84 9.35
CA HIS A 185 13.36 -4.51 8.87
C HIS A 185 13.90 -4.61 7.44
N ASP A 186 13.09 -4.20 6.46
CA ASP A 186 13.39 -4.32 5.04
C ASP A 186 13.13 -3.04 4.23
N GLY A 187 12.60 -1.99 4.88
CA GLY A 187 12.21 -0.73 4.24
C GLY A 187 10.95 -0.84 3.35
N LEU A 188 10.30 -1.99 3.30
CA LEU A 188 9.09 -2.27 2.50
C LEU A 188 7.83 -2.33 3.37
N ALA A 189 7.98 -2.45 4.69
CA ALA A 189 6.90 -2.38 5.66
C ALA A 189 7.30 -1.62 6.94
N ARG A 190 6.33 -0.96 7.57
CA ARG A 190 6.48 -0.41 8.94
C ARG A 190 6.09 -1.44 9.99
N ALA A 191 6.93 -1.62 11.00
CA ALA A 191 6.73 -2.62 12.04
C ALA A 191 6.15 -1.99 13.31
N HIS A 192 5.15 -2.64 13.90
CA HIS A 192 4.59 -2.23 15.18
C HIS A 192 4.45 -3.44 16.10
N ARG A 193 4.90 -3.35 17.34
CA ARG A 193 4.66 -4.38 18.36
C ARG A 193 3.20 -4.34 18.78
N ILE A 194 2.55 -5.49 18.85
CA ILE A 194 1.17 -5.61 19.33
C ILE A 194 1.20 -5.73 20.86
N GLU A 195 0.74 -4.69 21.55
CA GLU A 195 0.73 -4.63 23.01
C GLU A 195 -0.55 -5.25 23.59
N ALA A 196 -1.67 -5.07 22.90
CA ALA A 196 -2.96 -5.61 23.30
C ALA A 196 -3.88 -5.81 22.09
N VAL A 197 -4.80 -6.77 22.21
CA VAL A 197 -5.87 -6.99 21.22
C VAL A 197 -7.21 -6.83 21.91
N HIS A 198 -8.02 -5.90 21.41
CA HIS A 198 -9.36 -5.62 21.91
C HIS A 198 -10.42 -5.95 20.87
N GLY A 199 -11.62 -6.34 21.32
CA GLY A 199 -12.81 -6.26 20.47
C GLY A 199 -13.13 -4.79 20.15
N PHE A 200 -13.50 -4.50 18.91
CA PHE A 200 -13.83 -3.13 18.49
C PHE A 200 -15.24 -2.73 18.92
N HIS A 201 -15.34 -2.23 20.15
CA HIS A 201 -16.55 -1.62 20.70
C HIS A 201 -16.23 -0.26 21.33
N LEU A 202 -16.81 0.83 20.82
CA LEU A 202 -16.46 2.20 21.21
C LEU A 202 -16.56 2.46 22.72
N ALA A 203 -17.59 1.94 23.40
CA ALA A 203 -17.71 2.10 24.86
C ALA A 203 -16.59 1.39 25.64
N SER A 204 -16.15 0.21 25.18
CA SER A 204 -15.06 -0.55 25.79
C SER A 204 -13.72 0.14 25.56
N LEU A 205 -13.49 0.66 24.36
CA LEU A 205 -12.29 1.44 24.05
C LEU A 205 -12.25 2.76 24.81
N ARG A 206 -13.39 3.45 25.00
CA ARG A 206 -13.45 4.64 25.85
C ARG A 206 -13.09 4.33 27.30
N ARG A 207 -13.55 3.20 27.83
CA ARG A 207 -13.19 2.73 29.18
C ARG A 207 -11.69 2.43 29.27
N TRP A 208 -11.15 1.63 28.34
CA TRP A 208 -9.71 1.35 28.24
C TRP A 208 -8.89 2.64 28.23
N ALA A 209 -9.23 3.59 27.35
CA ALA A 209 -8.51 4.86 27.25
C ALA A 209 -8.50 5.65 28.57
N LYS A 210 -9.61 5.62 29.32
CA LYS A 210 -9.68 6.25 30.65
C LYS A 210 -8.83 5.51 31.68
N GLU A 211 -8.91 4.19 31.72
CA GLU A 211 -8.19 3.32 32.67
C GLU A 211 -6.68 3.38 32.46
N THR A 212 -6.22 3.45 31.21
CA THR A 212 -4.80 3.52 30.85
C THR A 212 -4.30 4.96 30.65
N GLY A 213 -5.13 5.96 31.00
CA GLY A 213 -4.76 7.38 30.94
C GLY A 213 -4.40 7.91 29.55
N VAL A 214 -4.99 7.39 28.47
CA VAL A 214 -4.73 7.82 27.09
C VAL A 214 -5.29 9.21 26.86
N GLY A 215 -4.39 10.16 26.58
CA GLY A 215 -4.71 11.56 26.27
C GLY A 215 -4.58 11.89 24.79
N ARG A 216 -3.80 11.09 24.05
CA ARG A 216 -3.59 11.22 22.60
C ARG A 216 -3.75 9.85 21.95
N LEU A 217 -4.52 9.81 20.85
CA LEU A 217 -4.81 8.57 20.15
C LEU A 217 -4.60 8.74 18.66
N ASP A 218 -3.68 7.96 18.11
CA ASP A 218 -3.59 7.75 16.66
C ASP A 218 -4.41 6.52 16.28
N VAL A 219 -5.07 6.59 15.13
CA VAL A 219 -5.98 5.53 14.66
C VAL A 219 -5.64 5.23 13.20
N LYS A 220 -5.20 4.01 12.95
CA LYS A 220 -5.05 3.39 11.63
C LYS A 220 -6.24 2.45 11.41
N LYS A 221 -6.66 2.25 10.15
CA LYS A 221 -7.81 1.37 9.85
C LYS A 221 -7.66 0.64 8.52
N ARG A 222 -8.10 -0.62 8.48
CA ARG A 222 -8.40 -1.37 7.25
C ARG A 222 -9.67 -2.20 7.42
N GLY A 223 -10.57 -2.17 6.44
CA GLY A 223 -11.83 -2.91 6.49
C GLY A 223 -12.86 -2.41 7.52
N ILE A 224 -12.66 -1.21 8.08
CA ILE A 224 -13.53 -0.58 9.08
C ILE A 224 -14.25 0.62 8.47
N ARG A 225 -15.52 0.87 8.84
CA ARG A 225 -16.32 1.97 8.28
C ARG A 225 -16.02 3.29 8.95
N GLU A 226 -16.02 3.27 10.28
CA GLU A 226 -15.74 4.41 11.14
C GLU A 226 -14.41 5.08 10.75
N THR A 227 -14.40 6.40 10.65
CA THR A 227 -13.22 7.20 10.35
C THR A 227 -12.30 7.30 11.57
N PRO A 228 -10.99 7.53 11.38
CA PRO A 228 -10.07 7.77 12.49
C PRO A 228 -10.55 8.88 13.42
N GLU A 229 -11.08 9.97 12.87
CA GLU A 229 -11.60 11.13 13.59
C GLU A 229 -12.84 10.80 14.43
N GLU A 230 -13.78 10.03 13.89
CA GLU A 230 -14.95 9.54 14.63
C GLU A 230 -14.54 8.68 15.82
N VAL A 231 -13.60 7.75 15.61
CA VAL A 231 -13.10 6.86 16.67
C VAL A 231 -12.36 7.67 17.73
N ARG A 232 -11.46 8.58 17.35
CA ARG A 232 -10.76 9.47 18.30
C ARG A 232 -11.75 10.25 19.15
N ARG A 233 -12.78 10.85 18.54
CA ARG A 233 -13.80 11.62 19.25
C ARG A 233 -14.58 10.77 20.24
N ALA A 234 -14.99 9.56 19.83
CA ALA A 234 -15.76 8.65 20.66
C ALA A 234 -14.94 8.08 21.83
N VAL A 235 -13.69 7.69 21.58
CA VAL A 235 -12.80 7.08 22.59
C VAL A 235 -12.29 8.12 23.59
N LEU A 236 -11.89 9.31 23.14
CA LEU A 236 -11.36 10.36 24.03
C LEU A 236 -12.46 11.26 24.64
N GLY A 237 -13.74 11.04 24.28
CA GLY A 237 -14.87 11.74 24.89
C GLY A 237 -15.05 13.20 24.44
N GLY A 238 -14.65 13.54 23.21
CA GLY A 238 -15.02 14.82 22.57
C GLY A 238 -14.32 16.09 23.09
N ALA A 239 -13.14 15.98 23.72
CA ALA A 239 -12.37 17.17 24.08
C ALA A 239 -12.05 18.00 22.82
N LYS A 240 -12.36 19.31 22.85
CA LYS A 240 -12.00 20.24 21.77
C LYS A 240 -10.49 20.18 21.51
N PRO A 241 -10.02 20.21 20.24
CA PRO A 241 -8.60 20.36 19.94
C PRO A 241 -8.06 21.55 20.71
N GLY A 242 -7.03 21.33 21.53
CA GLY A 242 -6.36 22.40 22.30
C GLY A 242 -6.80 22.62 23.76
N ARG A 243 -7.84 21.95 24.30
CA ARG A 243 -8.21 22.12 25.73
C ARG A 243 -7.76 21.03 26.70
N ARG A 244 -7.21 19.92 26.20
CA ARG A 244 -6.49 18.85 26.95
C ARG A 244 -5.40 18.15 26.10
N GLY A 245 -4.93 18.80 25.04
CA GLY A 245 -3.95 18.21 24.13
C GLY A 245 -2.55 18.22 24.75
N GLY A 246 -2.26 17.27 25.65
CA GLY A 246 -0.90 17.10 26.15
C GLY A 246 -0.74 16.29 27.45
N ALA A 247 -1.78 16.14 28.27
CA ALA A 247 -1.68 15.40 29.53
C ALA A 247 -2.30 13.99 29.36
N GLY A 248 -1.45 12.99 29.09
CA GLY A 248 -1.85 11.58 29.05
C GLY A 248 -0.98 10.75 28.11
N ARG A 249 -1.08 9.43 28.24
CA ARG A 249 -0.37 8.47 27.39
C ARG A 249 -0.77 8.67 25.92
N HIS A 250 0.21 8.59 25.02
CA HIS A 250 -0.05 8.48 23.58
C HIS A 250 -0.16 7.00 23.22
N ALA A 251 -1.24 6.61 22.56
CA ALA A 251 -1.44 5.26 22.07
C ALA A 251 -1.79 5.26 20.58
N THR A 252 -1.50 4.16 19.90
CA THR A 252 -1.92 3.90 18.52
C THR A 252 -2.84 2.69 18.50
N LEU A 253 -4.00 2.83 17.86
CA LEU A 253 -4.89 1.71 17.56
C LEU A 253 -4.89 1.40 16.07
N VAL A 254 -4.68 0.14 15.72
CA VAL A 254 -4.96 -0.40 14.39
C VAL A 254 -6.30 -1.09 14.41
N LEU A 255 -7.26 -0.56 13.65
CA LEU A 255 -8.60 -1.13 13.54
C LEU A 255 -8.69 -2.04 12.32
N ALA A 256 -9.09 -3.28 12.54
CA ALA A 256 -9.12 -4.31 11.52
C ALA A 256 -10.43 -5.10 11.58
N ARG A 257 -10.99 -5.44 10.41
CA ARG A 257 -12.03 -6.46 10.31
C ARG A 257 -11.41 -7.77 9.85
N VAL A 258 -11.24 -8.71 10.77
CA VAL A 258 -10.68 -10.03 10.53
C VAL A 258 -11.84 -11.01 10.48
N GLY A 259 -12.03 -11.68 9.36
CA GLY A 259 -13.25 -12.43 9.06
C GLY A 259 -14.51 -11.55 9.20
N ARG A 260 -15.39 -11.93 10.11
CA ARG A 260 -16.64 -11.28 10.48
C ARG A 260 -16.51 -10.36 11.69
N SER A 261 -15.45 -10.53 12.48
CA SER A 261 -15.21 -9.80 13.72
C SER A 261 -14.38 -8.53 13.50
N ARG A 262 -14.56 -7.56 14.38
CA ARG A 262 -13.82 -6.28 14.35
C ARG A 262 -12.94 -6.17 15.58
N PHE A 263 -11.68 -5.84 15.36
CA PHE A 263 -10.66 -5.74 16.39
C PHE A 263 -10.02 -4.36 16.40
N ALA A 264 -9.50 -3.99 17.56
CA ALA A 264 -8.63 -2.84 17.77
C ALA A 264 -7.35 -3.34 18.44
N LEU A 265 -6.24 -3.30 17.70
CA LEU A 265 -4.94 -3.69 18.20
C LEU A 265 -4.25 -2.43 18.74
N GLU A 266 -3.88 -2.44 20.02
CA GLU A 266 -2.96 -1.45 20.58
C GLU A 266 -1.56 -1.79 20.13
N VAL A 267 -0.88 -0.82 19.50
CA VAL A 267 0.44 -1.06 18.93
C VAL A 267 1.43 0.04 19.26
N THR A 268 2.70 -0.33 19.36
CA THR A 268 3.85 0.58 19.52
C THR A 268 4.74 0.49 18.27
N PRO A 269 5.10 1.60 17.61
CA PRO A 269 6.07 1.59 16.51
C PRO A 269 7.41 0.98 16.94
N LEU A 270 8.08 0.25 16.03
CA LEU A 270 9.40 -0.35 16.26
C LEU A 270 10.53 0.34 15.46
N ASP A 271 10.17 1.40 14.75
CA ASP A 271 10.98 2.21 13.84
C ASP A 271 11.24 3.65 14.36
#